data_AF-A0A2S1YI90-F1
#
_entry.id   AF-A0A2S1YI90-F1
#
_cell.length_a   1.000
_cell.length_b   1.000
_cell.length_c   1.000
_cell.angle_alpha   90.00
_cell.angle_beta   90.00
_cell.angle_gamma   90.00
#
_symmetry.space_group_name_H-M   'P 1'
#
loop_
_entity.id
_entity.type
_entity.pdbx_description
1 polymer ?
#
loop_
_entity_poly.entity_id
_entity_poly.type
_entity_poly.pdbx_seq_one_letter_code
_entity_poly.pdbx_strand_id
1 'polypeptide(L)'
;MNFIKQIERIKKIHKLICGEKTGAPIAFAQKLHLSRSQLYNELETIKEFDAPIKYCKKRETFYYETPFELVFNYSFKIIKDDESREIFGGLNFRPILLDGTLISLL
;
A
#
# COMPACT_ATOMS: atom_id res chain seq x y z
N MET A 1 -9.08 6.83 -3.81
CA MET A 1 -9.05 6.04 -2.56
C MET A 1 -7.61 6.02 -2.06
N ASN A 2 -7.34 6.27 -0.77
CA ASN A 2 -5.98 6.19 -0.23
C ASN A 2 -5.57 4.71 -0.09
N PHE A 3 -4.51 4.29 -0.79
CA PHE A 3 -4.04 2.91 -0.85
C PHE A 3 -3.74 2.31 0.53
N ILE A 4 -3.14 3.10 1.42
CA ILE A 4 -2.80 2.67 2.79
C ILE A 4 -4.08 2.32 3.56
N LYS A 5 -5.11 3.17 3.45
CA LYS A 5 -6.41 2.94 4.12
C LYS A 5 -7.10 1.67 3.62
N GLN A 6 -6.93 1.31 2.35
CA GLN A 6 -7.48 0.06 1.81
C GLN A 6 -6.79 -1.15 2.41
N ILE A 7 -5.46 -1.15 2.48
CA ILE A 7 -4.71 -2.25 3.10
C ILE A 7 -5.10 -2.41 4.57
N GLU A 8 -5.18 -1.31 5.33
CA GLU A 8 -5.61 -1.35 6.73
C GLU A 8 -7.02 -1.92 6.89
N ARG A 9 -7.93 -1.57 5.98
CA ARG A 9 -9.29 -2.12 5.95
C ARG A 9 -9.29 -3.63 5.71
N ILE A 10 -8.55 -4.11 4.72
CA ILE A 10 -8.45 -5.55 4.43
C ILE A 10 -7.85 -6.29 5.63
N LYS A 11 -6.80 -5.74 6.26
CA LYS A 11 -6.23 -6.29 7.52
C LYS A 11 -7.29 -6.38 8.63
N LYS A 12 -8.12 -5.34 8.79
CA LYS A 12 -9.20 -5.33 9.78
C LYS A 12 -10.26 -6.40 9.48
N ILE A 13 -10.65 -6.56 8.22
CA ILE A 13 -11.59 -7.59 7.77
C ILE A 13 -11.03 -8.98 8.11
N HIS A 14 -9.79 -9.26 7.69
CA HIS A 14 -9.11 -10.54 7.94
C HIS A 14 -9.08 -10.87 9.44
N LYS A 15 -8.69 -9.92 10.29
CA LYS A 15 -8.67 -10.10 11.75
C LYS A 15 -10.04 -10.44 12.34
N LEU A 16 -11.10 -9.80 11.82
CA LEU A 16 -12.47 -10.05 12.29
C LEU A 16 -13.00 -11.41 11.85
N ILE A 17 -12.64 -11.88 10.65
CA ILE A 17 -13.01 -13.21 10.15
C ILE A 17 -12.23 -14.30 10.90
N CYS A 18 -10.92 -14.15 11.09
CA CYS A 18 -10.10 -15.09 11.88
C CYS A 18 -10.61 -15.21 13.33
N GLY A 19 -11.04 -14.10 13.92
CA GLY A 19 -11.59 -14.09 15.26
C GLY A 19 -13.06 -14.48 15.34
N GLU A 20 -13.71 -14.75 14.20
CA GLU A 20 -15.15 -15.08 14.11
C GLU A 20 -16.05 -14.05 14.83
N LYS A 21 -15.65 -12.78 14.76
CA LYS A 21 -16.27 -11.64 15.47
C LYS A 21 -16.94 -10.67 14.50
N THR A 22 -17.32 -11.13 13.31
CA THR A 22 -17.93 -10.26 12.30
C THR A 22 -19.35 -9.87 12.69
N GLY A 23 -20.13 -10.79 13.26
CA GLY A 23 -21.57 -10.64 13.40
C GLY A 23 -22.29 -10.84 12.06
N ALA A 24 -23.60 -10.58 12.06
CA ALA A 24 -24.41 -10.58 10.85
C ALA A 24 -23.86 -9.59 9.80
N PRO A 25 -24.12 -9.79 8.48
CA PRO A 25 -23.52 -8.96 7.42
C PRO A 25 -23.76 -7.45 7.60
N ILE A 26 -24.92 -7.06 8.13
CA ILE A 26 -25.24 -5.66 8.40
C ILE A 26 -24.36 -5.10 9.53
N ALA A 27 -24.22 -5.84 10.63
CA ALA A 27 -23.35 -5.47 11.75
C ALA A 27 -21.87 -5.44 11.33
N PHE A 28 -21.46 -6.37 10.45
CA PHE A 28 -20.10 -6.39 9.94
C PHE A 28 -19.80 -5.15 9.07
N ALA A 29 -20.73 -4.80 8.17
CA ALA A 29 -20.62 -3.60 7.35
C ALA A 29 -20.53 -2.33 8.22
N GLN A 30 -21.36 -2.23 9.27
CA GLN A 30 -21.32 -1.13 10.23
C GLN A 30 -19.98 -1.02 10.97
N LYS A 31 -19.38 -2.14 11.41
CA LYS A 31 -18.04 -2.17 12.05
C LYS A 31 -16.91 -1.65 11.14
N LEU A 32 -17.12 -1.72 9.83
CA LEU A 32 -16.18 -1.24 8.81
C LEU A 32 -16.55 0.14 8.26
N HIS A 33 -17.66 0.72 8.72
CA HIS A 33 -18.27 1.95 8.18
C HIS A 33 -18.58 1.85 6.68
N LEU A 34 -19.11 0.70 6.26
CA LEU A 34 -19.47 0.39 4.88
C LEU A 34 -20.97 0.17 4.73
N SER A 35 -21.47 0.34 3.52
CA SER A 35 -22.77 -0.21 3.13
C SER A 35 -22.70 -1.74 3.01
N ARG A 36 -23.85 -2.39 3.03
CA ARG A 36 -23.92 -3.86 2.87
C ARG A 36 -23.32 -4.31 1.53
N SER A 37 -23.59 -3.60 0.44
CA SER A 37 -23.03 -3.93 -0.88
C SER A 37 -21.52 -3.74 -0.92
N GLN A 38 -21.01 -2.66 -0.31
CA GLN A 38 -19.56 -2.43 -0.22
C GLN A 38 -18.84 -3.52 0.58
N LEU A 39 -19.45 -4.01 1.66
CA LEU A 39 -18.91 -5.16 2.38
C LEU A 39 -18.73 -6.36 1.45
N TYR A 40 -19.73 -6.68 0.63
CA TYR A 40 -19.62 -7.81 -0.30
C TYR A 40 -18.54 -7.58 -1.36
N ASN A 41 -18.38 -6.36 -1.87
CA ASN A 41 -17.28 -6.04 -2.78
C ASN A 41 -15.91 -6.28 -2.13
N GLU A 42 -15.73 -5.85 -0.88
CA GLU A 42 -14.48 -6.07 -0.14
C GLU A 42 -14.25 -7.56 0.16
N LEU A 43 -15.31 -8.32 0.43
CA LEU A 43 -15.23 -9.77 0.59
C LEU A 43 -14.87 -10.48 -0.71
N GLU A 44 -15.41 -10.05 -1.85
CA GLU A 44 -15.02 -10.56 -3.17
C GLU A 44 -13.55 -10.28 -3.46
N THR A 45 -13.05 -9.07 -3.18
CA THR A 45 -11.62 -8.76 -3.29
C THR A 45 -10.76 -9.70 -2.44
N ILE A 46 -11.21 -10.10 -1.26
CA ILE A 46 -10.44 -11.05 -0.43
C ILE A 46 -10.53 -12.47 -1.01
N LYS A 47 -11.66 -12.84 -1.60
CA LYS A 47 -11.80 -14.13 -2.32
C LYS A 47 -10.91 -14.20 -3.56
N GLU A 48 -10.61 -13.08 -4.21
CA GLU A 48 -9.63 -13.01 -5.31
C GLU A 48 -8.21 -13.41 -4.87
N PHE A 49 -7.91 -13.37 -3.56
CA PHE A 49 -6.67 -13.92 -2.98
C PHE A 49 -6.81 -15.40 -2.57
N ASP A 50 -7.72 -16.14 -3.20
CA ASP A 50 -8.06 -17.54 -2.89
C ASP A 50 -8.51 -17.76 -1.43
N ALA A 51 -9.06 -16.73 -0.78
CA ALA A 51 -9.50 -16.85 0.60
C ALA A 51 -10.82 -17.65 0.70
N PRO A 52 -10.86 -18.73 1.48
CA PRO A 52 -12.00 -19.65 1.58
C PRO A 52 -13.07 -19.11 2.55
N ILE A 53 -13.64 -17.93 2.26
CA ILE A 53 -14.60 -17.25 3.15
C ILE A 53 -16.00 -17.84 3.01
N LYS A 54 -16.59 -18.26 4.14
CA LYS A 54 -17.99 -18.68 4.24
C LYS A 54 -18.72 -17.91 5.33
N TYR A 55 -20.05 -17.84 5.25
CA TYR A 55 -20.91 -17.26 6.27
C TYR A 55 -21.73 -18.35 6.96
N CYS A 56 -21.67 -18.41 8.29
CA CYS A 56 -22.51 -19.30 9.09
C CYS A 56 -23.71 -18.53 9.63
N LYS A 57 -24.93 -18.87 9.19
CA LYS A 57 -26.17 -18.24 9.70
C LYS A 57 -26.41 -18.54 11.18
N LYS A 58 -26.09 -19.75 11.65
CA LYS A 58 -26.31 -20.17 13.06
C LYS A 58 -25.41 -19.43 14.05
N ARG A 59 -24.16 -19.18 13.66
CA ARG A 59 -23.15 -18.49 14.48
C ARG A 59 -23.10 -16.99 14.22
N GLU A 60 -23.86 -16.52 13.23
CA GLU A 60 -23.87 -15.15 12.73
C GLU A 60 -22.47 -14.59 12.51
N THR A 61 -21.61 -15.33 11.82
CA THR A 61 -20.24 -14.90 11.56
C THR A 61 -19.72 -15.41 10.23
N PHE A 62 -18.84 -14.61 9.63
CA PHE A 62 -17.95 -15.08 8.57
C PHE A 62 -16.77 -15.81 9.19
N TYR A 63 -16.31 -16.85 8.49
CA TYR A 63 -15.20 -17.69 8.91
C TYR A 63 -14.45 -18.20 7.67
N TYR A 64 -13.21 -18.64 7.87
CA TYR A 64 -12.43 -19.33 6.85
C TYR A 64 -12.68 -20.84 6.94
N GLU A 65 -13.02 -21.49 5.84
CA GLU A 65 -13.25 -22.94 5.80
C GLU A 65 -11.95 -23.73 5.99
N THR A 66 -10.85 -23.27 5.41
CA THR A 66 -9.51 -23.82 5.65
C THR A 66 -8.63 -22.77 6.33
N PRO A 67 -7.57 -23.17 7.05
CA PRO A 67 -6.61 -22.23 7.61
C PRO A 67 -6.09 -21.30 6.51
N PHE A 68 -6.24 -20.01 6.74
CA PHE A 68 -5.87 -18.97 5.80
C PHE A 68 -5.20 -17.83 6.56
N GLU A 69 -4.00 -17.46 6.14
CA GLU A 69 -3.22 -16.38 6.72
C GLU A 69 -2.92 -15.34 5.64
N LEU A 70 -3.21 -14.07 5.93
CA LEU A 70 -2.99 -12.97 5.01
C LEU A 70 -1.97 -12.00 5.61
N VAL A 71 -0.78 -11.95 5.01
CA VAL A 71 0.33 -11.10 5.44
C VAL A 71 0.63 -10.05 4.37
N PHE A 72 0.55 -8.76 4.73
CA PHE A 72 0.96 -7.65 3.87
C PHE A 72 2.26 -7.04 4.35
N ASN A 73 3.30 -7.13 3.52
CA ASN A 73 4.59 -6.48 3.72
C ASN A 73 4.76 -5.35 2.70
N TYR A 74 4.91 -4.12 3.16
CA TYR A 74 5.12 -2.96 2.29
C TYR A 74 6.11 -1.97 2.92
N SER A 75 6.95 -1.37 2.08
CA SER A 75 7.92 -0.34 2.48
C SER A 75 7.76 0.89 1.59
N PHE A 76 7.63 2.07 2.20
CA PHE A 76 7.56 3.33 1.47
C PHE A 76 8.83 4.15 1.73
N LYS A 77 9.44 4.65 0.66
CA LYS A 77 10.53 5.64 0.72
C LYS A 77 10.03 6.92 0.05
N ILE A 78 9.81 7.96 0.84
CA ILE A 78 9.48 9.28 0.32
C ILE A 78 10.80 9.94 -0.07
N ILE A 79 11.02 10.12 -1.38
CA ILE A 79 12.14 10.91 -1.89
C ILE A 79 11.61 12.32 -2.10
N LYS A 80 12.12 13.28 -1.35
CA LYS A 80 11.89 14.71 -1.61
C LYS A 80 12.91 15.16 -2.64
N ASP A 81 12.45 15.84 -3.68
CA ASP A 81 13.30 16.40 -4.74
C ASP A 81 13.94 17.73 -4.30
N ASP A 82 14.62 17.71 -3.15
CA ASP A 82 15.42 18.84 -2.66
C ASP A 82 16.89 18.44 -2.49
N GLU A 83 17.33 17.52 -3.36
CA GLU A 83 18.73 17.45 -3.73
C GLU A 83 18.80 17.97 -5.17
N SER A 84 18.78 19.29 -5.31
CA SER A 84 19.51 19.92 -6.41
C SER A 84 20.92 19.32 -6.37
N ARG A 85 21.14 18.29 -7.18
CA ARG A 85 22.48 17.81 -7.45
C ARG A 85 23.15 18.97 -8.16
N GLU A 86 23.94 19.75 -7.42
CA GLU A 86 24.99 20.54 -8.02
C GLU A 86 25.92 19.56 -8.71
N ILE A 87 25.55 19.17 -9.93
CA ILE A 87 26.50 18.67 -10.89
C ILE A 87 27.40 19.85 -11.21
N PHE A 88 28.48 19.99 -10.45
CA PHE A 88 29.68 20.60 -10.97
C PHE A 88 30.11 19.75 -12.15
N GLY A 89 29.56 20.07 -13.33
CA GLY A 89 30.12 19.65 -14.60
C GLY A 89 31.53 20.20 -14.61
N GLY A 90 32.49 19.36 -14.21
CA GLY A 90 33.86 19.77 -14.00
C GLY A 90 34.31 20.64 -15.17
N LEU A 91 34.82 21.83 -14.84
CA LEU A 91 35.58 22.63 -15.79
C LEU A 91 36.85 21.84 -16.13
N ASN A 92 36.72 20.87 -17.02
CA ASN A 92 37.84 20.43 -17.84
C ASN A 92 37.99 21.44 -18.97
N PHE A 93 38.21 22.73 -18.63
CA PHE A 93 39.05 23.54 -19.47
C PHE A 93 40.42 22.91 -19.38
N ARG A 94 40.71 22.00 -20.31
CA ARG A 94 42.08 21.87 -20.76
C ARG A 94 42.33 23.16 -21.54
N PRO A 95 43.13 24.12 -21.03
CA PRO A 95 43.66 25.14 -21.91
C PRO A 95 44.48 24.38 -22.95
N ILE A 96 43.92 24.24 -24.15
CA ILE A 96 44.74 23.95 -25.30
C ILE A 96 45.59 25.21 -25.44
N LEU A 97 46.88 25.08 -25.18
CA LEU A 97 47.87 26.08 -25.54
C LEU A 97 47.82 26.27 -27.05
N LEU A 98 46.98 27.20 -27.50
CA LEU A 98 47.13 27.85 -28.79
C LEU A 98 47.87 29.15 -28.47
N ASP A 99 49.18 29.08 -28.67
CA ASP A 99 50.06 30.23 -28.82
C ASP A 99 50.06 31.24 -27.65
N GLY A 100 50.69 30.80 -26.55
CA GLY A 100 51.53 31.67 -25.72
C GLY A 100 50.87 32.84 -24.97
N THR A 101 49.55 32.92 -24.86
CA THR A 101 48.89 34.05 -24.19
C THR A 101 48.11 33.60 -22.95
N LEU A 102 48.57 34.01 -21.77
CA LEU A 102 47.84 33.84 -20.50
C LEU A 102 46.67 34.81 -20.45
N ILE A 103 45.44 34.30 -20.56
CA ILE A 103 44.26 35.07 -20.20
C ILE A 103 44.05 34.91 -18.70
N SER A 104 44.46 35.92 -17.94
CA SER A 104 44.00 36.12 -16.56
C SER A 104 42.60 36.74 -16.59
N LEU A 105 41.61 36.05 -16.05
CA LEU A 105 40.30 36.65 -15.75
C LEU A 105 40.21 36.86 -14.23
N LEU A 106 40.07 38.15 -13.87
CA LEU A 106 39.59 38.65 -12.57
C LEU A 106 38.21 38.06 -12.25
#